data_AF-A0A090I7U8-F1
#
_entry.id   AF-A0A090I7U8-F1
#
_cell.length_a   1.000
_cell.length_b   1.000
_cell.length_c   1.000
_cell.angle_alpha   90.00
_cell.angle_beta   90.00
_cell.angle_gamma   90.00
#
_symmetry.space_group_name_H-M   'P 1'
#
loop_
_entity.id
_entity.type
_entity.pdbx_description
1 polymer ?
#
loop_
_entity_poly.entity_id
_entity_poly.type
_entity_poly.pdbx_seq_one_letter_code
_entity_poly.pdbx_strand_id
1 'polypeptide(L)'
;MLDAVWWELLIMVPGSIFAGYAIAWSVPGVIMSATVSLGSFKHIIFIDKQLAKDLDKYYDKNGHMRPQYQMSWEIGSRCFDYWIKYPFIRKRVTTDSIKFKVFMWVNVLGVWSYILFIFCLLMAKTFDII
;
A
#
# COMPACT_ATOMS: atom_id res chain seq x y z
N MET A 1 36.08 -8.97 -13.98
CA MET A 1 35.97 -9.08 -12.49
C MET A 1 35.35 -7.82 -11.90
N LEU A 2 35.75 -6.61 -12.32
CA LEU A 2 35.13 -5.35 -11.89
C LEU A 2 33.65 -5.23 -12.30
N ASP A 3 33.29 -5.69 -13.51
CA ASP A 3 31.93 -5.53 -14.05
C ASP A 3 30.85 -6.36 -13.33
N ALA A 4 31.20 -7.54 -12.82
CA ALA A 4 30.27 -8.40 -12.08
C ALA A 4 29.86 -7.76 -10.74
N VAL A 5 30.82 -7.18 -10.03
CA VAL A 5 30.62 -6.54 -8.72
C VAL A 5 29.67 -5.35 -8.79
N TRP A 6 29.71 -4.56 -9.87
CA TRP A 6 28.84 -3.39 -9.99
C TRP A 6 27.36 -3.74 -10.13
N TRP A 7 27.01 -4.75 -10.93
CA TRP A 7 25.61 -5.18 -11.09
C TRP A 7 25.05 -5.85 -9.82
N GLU A 8 25.89 -6.59 -9.09
CA GLU A 8 25.52 -7.15 -7.79
C GLU A 8 25.19 -6.05 -6.77
N LEU A 9 26.04 -5.01 -6.68
CA LEU A 9 25.80 -3.87 -5.81
C LEU A 9 24.53 -3.09 -6.19
N LEU A 10 24.24 -2.97 -7.49
CA LEU A 10 23.00 -2.34 -7.99
C LEU A 10 21.72 -3.07 -7.55
N ILE A 11 21.80 -4.36 -7.22
CA ILE A 11 20.64 -5.14 -6.73
C ILE A 11 20.61 -5.15 -5.19
N MET A 12 21.76 -5.41 -4.57
CA MET A 12 21.87 -5.62 -3.12
C MET A 12 21.68 -4.33 -2.31
N VAL A 13 22.21 -3.20 -2.79
CA VAL A 13 22.11 -1.92 -2.06
C VAL A 13 20.65 -1.42 -2.03
N PRO A 14 19.92 -1.31 -3.16
CA PRO A 14 18.50 -0.95 -3.12
C PRO A 14 17.67 -1.97 -2.36
N GLY A 15 17.93 -3.27 -2.53
CA GLY A 15 17.25 -4.34 -1.78
C GLY A 15 17.34 -4.13 -0.27
N SER A 16 18.54 -3.81 0.23
CA SER A 16 18.79 -3.55 1.65
C SER A 16 18.09 -2.28 2.16
N ILE A 17 18.07 -1.21 1.35
CA ILE A 17 17.35 0.04 1.69
C ILE A 17 15.84 -0.22 1.78
N PHE A 18 15.26 -0.90 0.79
CA PHE A 18 13.85 -1.24 0.78
C PHE A 18 13.47 -2.19 1.92
N ALA A 19 14.34 -3.15 2.26
CA ALA A 19 14.14 -4.04 3.41
C ALA A 19 14.09 -3.25 4.73
N GLY A 20 15.07 -2.37 4.96
CA GLY A 20 15.14 -1.55 6.16
C GLY A 20 13.90 -0.65 6.32
N TYR A 21 13.48 -0.03 5.22
CA TYR A 21 12.25 0.78 5.21
C TYR A 21 11.00 -0.06 5.46
N ALA A 22 10.88 -1.23 4.82
CA ALA A 22 9.75 -2.14 5.00
C ALA A 22 9.61 -2.59 6.47
N ILE A 23 10.72 -2.94 7.12
CA ILE A 23 10.76 -3.30 8.54
C ILE A 23 10.32 -2.12 9.41
N ALA A 24 10.89 -0.93 9.19
CA ALA A 24 10.53 0.27 9.95
C ALA A 24 9.05 0.65 9.78
N TRP A 25 8.50 0.48 8.58
CA TRP A 25 7.11 0.76 8.27
C TRP A 25 6.13 -0.32 8.75
N SER A 26 6.59 -1.56 8.96
CA SER A 26 5.74 -2.71 9.29
C SER A 26 4.83 -2.47 10.50
N VAL A 27 5.37 -1.91 11.58
CA VAL A 27 4.61 -1.66 12.82
C VAL A 27 3.53 -0.58 12.61
N PRO A 28 3.86 0.63 12.11
CA PRO A 28 2.83 1.61 11.73
C PRO A 28 1.80 1.08 10.73
N GLY A 29 2.24 0.34 9.72
CA GLY A 29 1.39 -0.24 8.67
C GLY A 29 0.34 -1.19 9.23
N VAL A 30 0.74 -2.08 10.13
CA VAL A 30 -0.18 -3.00 10.82
C VAL A 30 -1.16 -2.24 11.70
N ILE A 31 -0.72 -1.25 12.47
CA ILE A 31 -1.60 -0.44 13.32
C ILE A 31 -2.63 0.31 12.49
N MET A 32 -2.21 0.95 11.39
CA MET A 32 -3.12 1.67 10.49
C MET A 32 -4.12 0.71 9.82
N SER A 33 -3.65 -0.43 9.31
CA SER A 33 -4.51 -1.45 8.73
C SER A 33 -5.54 -1.98 9.73
N ALA A 34 -5.12 -2.31 10.94
CA ALA A 34 -6.00 -2.75 12.02
C ALA A 34 -7.02 -1.66 12.39
N THR A 35 -6.59 -0.40 12.48
CA THR A 35 -7.48 0.73 12.79
C THR A 35 -8.55 0.92 11.71
N VAL A 36 -8.20 0.76 10.44
CA VAL A 36 -9.16 0.88 9.33
C VAL A 36 -10.08 -0.34 9.23
N SER A 37 -9.56 -1.56 9.46
CA SER A 37 -10.29 -2.82 9.28
C SER A 37 -11.14 -3.26 10.48
N LEU A 38 -10.64 -3.07 11.71
CA LEU A 38 -11.30 -3.46 12.95
C LEU A 38 -11.95 -2.28 13.68
N GLY A 39 -11.53 -1.05 13.37
CA GLY A 39 -12.08 0.15 13.97
C GLY A 39 -13.40 0.58 13.34
N SER A 40 -13.69 1.88 13.43
CA SER A 40 -14.91 2.43 12.84
C SER A 40 -14.83 2.45 11.31
N PHE A 41 -15.91 2.02 10.65
CA PHE A 41 -16.08 2.11 9.19
C PHE A 41 -15.91 3.51 8.62
N LYS A 42 -16.00 4.56 9.45
CA LYS A 42 -15.76 5.97 9.06
C LYS A 42 -14.47 6.14 8.25
N HIS A 43 -13.39 5.44 8.61
CA HIS A 43 -12.10 5.58 7.93
C HIS A 43 -12.14 5.03 6.50
N ILE A 44 -12.62 3.81 6.30
CA ILE A 44 -12.72 3.22 4.95
C ILE A 44 -13.77 3.96 4.10
N ILE A 45 -14.87 4.42 4.70
CA ILE A 45 -15.88 5.23 4.00
C ILE A 45 -15.26 6.52 3.49
N PHE A 46 -14.44 7.17 4.30
CA PHE A 46 -13.71 8.36 3.87
C PHE A 46 -12.77 8.05 2.71
N ILE A 47 -11.95 6.99 2.80
CA ILE A 47 -11.02 6.59 1.73
C ILE A 47 -11.78 6.23 0.44
N ASP A 48 -12.86 5.45 0.54
CA ASP A 48 -13.71 5.06 -0.61
C ASP A 48 -14.26 6.29 -1.33
N LYS A 49 -14.79 7.28 -0.59
CA LYS A 49 -15.29 8.54 -1.19
C LYS A 49 -14.23 9.32 -1.97
N GLN A 50 -12.95 9.14 -1.63
CA GLN A 50 -11.84 9.83 -2.26
C GLN A 50 -11.24 9.06 -3.44
N LEU A 51 -11.30 7.72 -3.44
CA LEU A 51 -10.49 6.89 -4.34
C LEU A 51 -11.28 5.84 -5.12
N ALA A 52 -12.47 5.46 -4.66
CA ALA A 52 -13.30 4.47 -5.35
C ALA A 52 -13.65 4.97 -6.75
N LYS A 53 -13.47 4.10 -7.75
CA LYS A 53 -13.93 4.39 -9.12
C LYS A 53 -15.46 4.43 -9.18
N ASP A 54 -16.09 3.55 -8.43
CA ASP A 54 -17.53 3.32 -8.39
C ASP A 54 -17.91 3.11 -6.92
N LEU A 55 -18.54 4.12 -6.32
CA LEU A 55 -19.05 4.04 -4.96
C LEU A 55 -20.31 3.17 -4.86
N ASP A 56 -21.12 3.11 -5.92
CA ASP A 56 -22.38 2.36 -5.92
C ASP A 56 -22.14 0.85 -5.82
N LYS A 57 -20.92 0.40 -6.15
CA LYS A 57 -20.45 -0.96 -5.86
C LYS A 57 -20.48 -1.26 -4.36
N TYR A 58 -19.96 -0.36 -3.52
CA TYR A 58 -19.74 -0.63 -2.09
C TYR A 58 -20.89 -0.17 -1.21
N TYR A 59 -21.64 0.83 -1.67
CA TYR A 59 -22.72 1.45 -0.92
C TYR A 59 -24.07 1.14 -1.57
N ASP A 60 -25.13 1.17 -0.79
CA ASP A 60 -26.50 1.14 -1.29
C ASP A 60 -26.94 2.57 -1.70
N LYS A 61 -28.13 2.65 -2.33
CA LYS A 61 -28.76 3.93 -2.72
C LYS A 61 -29.02 4.89 -1.54
N ASN A 62 -29.00 4.39 -0.31
CA ASN A 62 -29.21 5.17 0.90
C ASN A 62 -27.86 5.59 1.54
N GLY A 63 -26.72 5.25 0.93
CA GLY A 63 -25.38 5.57 1.42
C GLY A 63 -24.83 4.63 2.49
N HIS A 64 -25.51 3.50 2.78
CA HIS A 64 -25.02 2.49 3.72
C HIS A 64 -24.09 1.51 3.02
N MET A 65 -23.00 1.13 3.70
CA MET A 65 -22.09 0.10 3.19
C MET A 65 -22.83 -1.24 3.14
N ARG A 66 -22.79 -1.93 1.99
CA ARG A 66 -23.46 -3.23 1.82
C ARG A 66 -22.86 -4.27 2.79
N PRO A 67 -23.66 -5.18 3.38
CA PRO A 67 -23.19 -6.14 4.40
C PRO A 67 -21.95 -6.95 3.99
N GLN A 68 -21.88 -7.35 2.72
CA GLN A 68 -20.75 -8.11 2.17
C GLN A 68 -19.39 -7.38 2.24
N TYR A 69 -19.39 -6.04 2.34
CA TYR A 69 -18.16 -5.23 2.42
C TYR A 69 -17.84 -4.72 3.83
N GLN A 70 -18.65 -5.10 4.83
CA GLN A 70 -18.47 -4.69 6.23
C GLN A 70 -17.49 -5.60 6.99
N MET A 71 -17.18 -6.78 6.45
CA MET A 71 -16.22 -7.70 7.05
C MET A 71 -14.83 -7.04 7.14
N SER A 72 -14.15 -7.20 8.28
CA SER A 72 -12.86 -6.56 8.52
C SER A 72 -11.79 -6.93 7.49
N TRP A 73 -11.78 -8.17 7.00
CA TRP A 73 -10.87 -8.60 5.94
C TRP A 73 -11.14 -7.89 4.60
N GLU A 74 -12.41 -7.71 4.22
CA GLU A 74 -12.81 -6.98 3.01
C GLU A 74 -12.44 -5.49 3.10
N ILE A 75 -12.58 -4.89 4.27
CA ILE A 75 -12.17 -3.51 4.52
C ILE A 75 -10.65 -3.37 4.44
N GLY A 76 -9.92 -4.25 5.13
CA GLY A 76 -8.46 -4.26 5.14
C GLY A 76 -7.89 -4.47 3.74
N SER A 77 -8.41 -5.47 3.01
CA SER A 77 -8.02 -5.76 1.63
C SER A 77 -8.20 -4.54 0.73
N ARG A 78 -9.37 -3.87 0.79
CA ARG A 78 -9.61 -2.63 0.04
C ARG A 78 -8.65 -1.51 0.40
N CYS A 79 -8.35 -1.35 1.69
CA CYS A 79 -7.40 -0.34 2.17
C CYS A 79 -6.01 -0.56 1.55
N PHE A 80 -5.49 -1.79 1.61
CA PHE A 80 -4.22 -2.16 0.97
C PHE A 80 -4.27 -1.99 -0.56
N ASP A 81 -5.38 -2.36 -1.18
CA ASP A 81 -5.61 -2.17 -2.62
C ASP A 81 -5.46 -0.70 -3.01
N TYR A 82 -6.00 0.22 -2.21
CA TYR A 82 -5.81 1.65 -2.41
C TYR A 82 -4.35 2.05 -2.22
N TRP A 83 -3.65 1.56 -1.19
CA TRP A 83 -2.23 1.86 -0.97
C TRP A 83 -1.35 1.39 -2.13
N ILE A 84 -1.63 0.22 -2.71
CA ILE A 84 -0.90 -0.28 -3.89
C ILE A 84 -1.20 0.59 -5.11
N LYS A 85 -2.49 0.87 -5.37
CA LYS A 85 -2.94 1.53 -6.61
C LYS A 85 -2.80 3.05 -6.58
N TYR A 86 -2.62 3.67 -5.41
CA TYR A 86 -2.64 5.13 -5.23
C TYR A 86 -1.76 5.90 -6.23
N PRO A 87 -0.53 5.49 -6.58
CA PRO A 87 0.30 6.22 -7.56
C PRO A 87 -0.43 6.45 -8.90
N PHE A 88 -1.27 5.49 -9.30
CA PHE A 88 -2.02 5.50 -10.55
C PHE A 88 -3.40 6.16 -10.40
N ILE A 89 -4.05 6.01 -9.25
CA ILE A 89 -5.41 6.54 -9.00
C ILE A 89 -5.41 7.90 -8.30
N ARG A 90 -4.26 8.48 -7.98
CA ARG A 90 -4.14 9.78 -7.26
C ARG A 90 -4.93 10.92 -7.88
N LYS A 91 -5.15 10.89 -9.21
CA LYS A 91 -5.93 11.90 -9.94
C LYS A 91 -7.42 11.89 -9.58
N ARG A 92 -7.92 10.82 -8.95
CA ARG A 92 -9.32 10.68 -8.52
C ARG A 92 -9.60 11.31 -7.16
N VAL A 93 -8.56 11.67 -6.42
CA VAL A 93 -8.68 12.26 -5.07
C VAL A 93 -9.48 13.56 -5.17
N THR A 94 -10.62 13.60 -4.49
CA THR A 94 -11.52 14.76 -4.50
C THR A 94 -11.22 15.76 -3.39
N THR A 95 -10.41 15.39 -2.39
CA THR A 95 -10.03 16.24 -1.26
C THR A 95 -8.71 16.98 -1.50
N ASP A 96 -8.68 18.26 -1.12
CA ASP A 96 -7.45 19.05 -1.10
C ASP A 96 -6.61 18.85 0.17
N SER A 97 -7.07 18.01 1.10
CA SER A 97 -6.37 17.75 2.36
C SER A 97 -4.97 17.17 2.12
N ILE A 98 -3.94 17.96 2.46
CA ILE A 98 -2.54 17.55 2.43
C ILE A 98 -2.32 16.36 3.37
N LYS A 99 -2.98 16.35 4.54
CA LYS A 99 -2.88 15.26 5.53
C LYS A 99 -3.28 13.91 4.92
N PHE A 100 -4.37 13.89 4.14
CA PHE A 100 -4.81 12.68 3.45
C PHE A 100 -3.81 12.23 2.39
N LYS A 101 -3.31 13.16 1.57
CA LYS A 101 -2.32 12.87 0.53
C LYS A 101 -1.03 12.31 1.12
N VAL A 102 -0.52 12.93 2.19
CA VAL A 102 0.67 12.45 2.93
C VAL A 102 0.42 11.08 3.53
N PHE A 103 -0.73 10.88 4.20
CA PHE A 103 -1.11 9.57 4.74
C PHE A 103 -1.08 8.48 3.66
N MET A 104 -1.70 8.74 2.50
CA MET A 104 -1.69 7.77 1.40
C MET A 104 -0.27 7.53 0.87
N TRP A 105 0.54 8.57 0.68
CA TRP A 105 1.92 8.42 0.20
C TRP A 105 2.83 7.64 1.15
N VAL A 106 2.73 7.88 2.47
CA VAL A 106 3.51 7.11 3.45
C VAL A 106 3.15 5.61 3.38
N ASN A 107 1.88 5.29 3.25
CA ASN A 107 1.43 3.90 3.11
C ASN A 107 1.84 3.27 1.77
N VAL A 108 1.80 4.04 0.69
CA VAL A 108 2.30 3.64 -0.63
C VAL A 108 3.77 3.27 -0.55
N LEU A 109 4.61 4.15 0.02
CA LEU A 109 6.05 3.91 0.15
C LEU A 109 6.30 2.61 0.93
N GLY A 110 5.52 2.35 1.98
CA GLY A 110 5.62 1.13 2.77
C GLY A 110 5.26 -0.14 2.01
N VAL A 111 4.13 -0.14 1.29
CA VAL A 111 3.75 -1.33 0.52
C VAL A 111 4.68 -1.55 -0.67
N TRP A 112 5.07 -0.48 -1.36
CA TRP A 112 5.98 -0.56 -2.50
C TRP A 112 7.40 -0.95 -2.09
N SER A 113 7.86 -0.63 -0.87
CA SER A 113 9.16 -1.12 -0.40
C SER A 113 9.16 -2.63 -0.24
N TYR A 114 8.08 -3.25 0.22
CA TYR A 114 7.96 -4.72 0.23
C TYR A 114 8.00 -5.31 -1.18
N ILE A 115 7.26 -4.74 -2.13
CA ILE A 115 7.23 -5.21 -3.52
C ILE A 115 8.62 -5.12 -4.15
N LEU A 116 9.28 -3.97 -4.01
CA LEU A 116 10.62 -3.74 -4.58
C LEU A 116 11.68 -4.59 -3.91
N PHE A 117 11.60 -4.78 -2.58
CA PHE A 117 12.49 -5.68 -1.86
C PHE A 117 12.36 -7.13 -2.36
N ILE A 118 11.14 -7.66 -2.47
CA ILE A 118 10.89 -9.01 -2.99
C ILE A 118 11.41 -9.13 -4.43
N PHE A 119 11.19 -8.10 -5.26
CA PHE A 119 11.72 -8.06 -6.61
C PHE A 119 13.26 -8.12 -6.63
N CYS A 120 13.94 -7.31 -5.81
CA CYS A 120 15.40 -7.34 -5.67
C CYS A 120 15.91 -8.71 -5.18
N LEU A 121 15.22 -9.34 -4.21
CA LEU A 121 15.57 -10.68 -3.73
C LEU A 121 15.45 -11.75 -4.82
N LEU A 122 14.36 -11.72 -5.59
CA LEU A 122 14.15 -12.68 -6.68
C LEU A 122 15.20 -12.50 -7.78
N MET A 123 15.56 -11.25 -8.10
CA MET A 123 16.64 -10.95 -9.02
C MET A 123 17.97 -11.48 -8.49
N ALA A 124 18.32 -11.19 -7.24
CA ALA A 124 19.56 -11.66 -6.62
C ALA A 124 19.68 -13.19 -6.65
N LYS A 125 18.58 -13.90 -6.37
CA LYS A 125 18.51 -15.37 -6.46
C LYS A 125 18.65 -15.88 -7.90
N THR A 126 18.08 -15.18 -8.88
CA THR A 126 18.12 -15.61 -10.29
C THR A 126 19.51 -15.43 -10.91
N PHE A 127 20.30 -14.48 -10.40
CA PHE A 127 21.68 -14.23 -10.81
C PHE A 127 22.71 -14.91 -9.91
N ASP A 128 22.30 -15.84 -9.03
CA ASP A 128 23.16 -16.56 -8.08
C ASP A 128 24.05 -15.64 -7.22
N ILE A 129 23.54 -14.45 -6.87
CA ILE A 129 24.18 -13.49 -5.96
C ILE A 129 23.99 -13.95 -4.50
N ILE A 130 22.84 -14.58 -4.23
CA ILE A 130 22.44 -15.13 -2.91
C ILE A 130 21.78 -16.50 -3.05
#